data_AF-A0A2M8B565-F1
#
_entry.id   AF-A0A2M8B565-F1
#
_cell.length_a   1.000
_cell.length_b   1.000
_cell.length_c   1.000
_cell.angle_alpha   90.00
_cell.angle_beta   90.00
_cell.angle_gamma   90.00
#
_symmetry.space_group_name_H-M   'P 1'
#
loop_
_entity.id
_entity.type
_entity.pdbx_description
1 polymer ?
#
loop_
_entity_poly.entity_id
_entity_poly.type
_entity_poly.pdbx_seq_one_letter_code
_entity_poly.pdbx_strand_id
1 'polypeptide(L)'
;MRLRYSVLFLALALAVVGCDESPEAPTPLVTREQPLAAYCTANVTGTGVVDVEVNDACRSRGDCYLANVVYCENGSADFQALKAQAVAARSYLYYRNGSIGDGQTDQVYSCAGAPRDEHYRAVEETAGEVLTYNGVKVAAFYVAGAKPSTADCVPTTADITNTDWSNTEHFVTYNWGLSGADLEQTTLGWVSAGNYANRGCKSQNGANCLSLAGWDYRDILKFYYGMDIVHERAEGSCVTPVQCSPVIDADEAIIDDRDSCFSHQCRMGSAWWSENAGYQGLLWATYAWDQPTDCTGTWELTFASGGRFDVEVYLSDIGAPLTTQAPYTVRHAGSQTVLTVNQSSERGWVWLGQFDFAAGGDQWVALEDNTGEPYVDQNGKRLLFDAVRVRRAGVPPADVASDTGSDTVVDAAPDLGPPDLISDPAPDASGETTMDTTGTDSQMIPDSSTSAEVAEGSSEVSPRGDVTGDCACELRPRASRGFSALFGFAFAVFVLRLRRRRGRVCFGER
;
A
#
# COMPACT_ATOMS: atom_id res chain seq x y z
N MET A 1 -23.94 40.20 -72.16
CA MET A 1 -22.90 39.33 -72.76
C MET A 1 -22.08 40.16 -73.75
N ARG A 2 -20.81 40.47 -73.44
CA ARG A 2 -19.64 40.51 -74.37
C ARG A 2 -18.41 41.15 -73.72
N LEU A 3 -17.61 40.25 -73.13
CA LEU A 3 -16.15 40.06 -73.25
C LEU A 3 -15.14 41.25 -73.20
N ARG A 4 -14.28 41.14 -72.16
CA ARG A 4 -12.80 41.23 -72.09
C ARG A 4 -12.09 42.57 -72.29
N TYR A 5 -11.37 42.99 -71.23
CA TYR A 5 -9.93 43.32 -71.27
C TYR A 5 -9.28 42.95 -69.93
N SER A 6 -8.10 42.33 -69.98
CA SER A 6 -7.24 41.97 -68.86
C SER A 6 -6.35 43.14 -68.43
N VAL A 7 -6.14 43.35 -67.13
CA VAL A 7 -4.97 44.09 -66.60
C VAL A 7 -4.44 43.37 -65.36
N LEU A 8 -3.15 43.07 -65.42
CA LEU A 8 -2.30 42.45 -64.41
C LEU A 8 -1.89 43.52 -63.37
N PHE A 9 -2.02 43.25 -62.08
CA PHE A 9 -1.35 44.04 -61.03
C PHE A 9 -0.59 43.12 -60.08
N LEU A 10 0.72 43.35 -60.03
CA LEU A 10 1.69 42.73 -59.14
C LEU A 10 1.65 43.49 -57.80
N ALA A 11 1.37 42.80 -56.69
CA ALA A 11 1.43 43.37 -55.34
C ALA A 11 2.60 42.74 -54.56
N LEU A 12 3.50 43.61 -54.13
CA LEU A 12 4.71 43.33 -53.35
C LEU A 12 4.33 43.11 -51.88
N ALA A 13 4.59 41.92 -51.32
CA ALA A 13 4.38 41.64 -49.90
C ALA A 13 5.66 41.90 -49.11
N LEU A 14 5.61 42.81 -48.13
CA LEU A 14 6.65 43.01 -47.12
C LEU A 14 6.54 41.90 -46.06
N ALA A 15 7.62 41.16 -45.85
CA ALA A 15 7.77 40.22 -44.74
C ALA A 15 8.19 40.97 -43.46
N VAL A 16 7.44 40.77 -42.37
CA VAL A 16 7.85 41.14 -41.02
C VAL A 16 8.36 39.87 -40.35
N VAL A 17 9.65 39.82 -40.03
CA VAL A 17 10.25 38.77 -39.21
C VAL A 17 9.92 39.07 -37.75
N GLY A 18 9.01 38.30 -37.17
CA GLY A 18 8.84 38.23 -35.72
C GLY A 18 9.81 37.19 -35.17
N CYS A 19 10.71 37.60 -34.27
CA CYS A 19 11.41 36.68 -33.40
C CYS A 19 10.41 36.20 -32.35
N ASP A 20 9.99 34.95 -32.46
CA ASP A 20 9.22 34.25 -31.44
C ASP A 20 10.21 33.68 -30.42
N GLU A 21 10.53 34.44 -29.36
CA GLU A 21 11.20 33.89 -28.18
C GLU A 21 10.18 33.08 -27.38
N SER A 22 9.84 31.90 -27.89
CA SER A 22 9.26 30.85 -27.08
C SER A 22 10.40 30.25 -26.26
N PRO A 23 10.35 30.22 -24.91
CA PRO A 23 11.34 29.47 -24.14
C PRO A 23 11.22 28.01 -24.57
N GLU A 24 12.29 27.48 -25.18
CA GLU A 24 12.44 26.07 -25.47
C GLU A 24 12.16 25.30 -24.17
N ALA A 25 11.15 24.44 -24.20
CA ALA A 25 10.91 23.51 -23.11
C ALA A 25 12.21 22.72 -22.86
N PRO A 26 12.68 22.60 -21.61
CA PRO A 26 13.89 21.87 -21.33
C PRO A 26 13.76 20.45 -21.88
N THR A 27 14.65 20.10 -22.81
CA THR A 27 14.85 18.74 -23.32
C THR A 27 14.86 17.78 -22.12
N PRO A 28 14.06 16.69 -22.11
CA PRO A 28 14.05 15.78 -20.98
C PRO A 28 15.46 15.22 -20.80
N LEU A 29 16.10 15.59 -19.69
CA LEU A 29 17.39 15.05 -19.29
C LEU A 29 17.18 13.56 -18.98
N VAL A 30 17.61 12.71 -19.90
CA VAL A 30 17.76 11.26 -19.77
C VAL A 30 16.48 10.54 -19.32
N THR A 31 15.67 10.10 -20.29
CA THR A 31 14.77 8.97 -20.05
C THR A 31 15.64 7.78 -19.70
N ARG A 32 15.50 7.24 -18.49
CA ARG A 32 16.17 6.01 -18.09
C ARG A 32 15.72 4.88 -19.04
N GLU A 33 16.63 4.40 -19.91
CA GLU A 33 16.29 3.38 -20.92
C GLU A 33 16.12 1.96 -20.34
N GLN A 34 16.56 1.71 -19.10
CA GLN A 34 16.53 0.39 -18.46
C GLN A 34 15.62 0.40 -17.23
N PRO A 35 14.79 -0.65 -17.04
CA PRO A 35 13.89 -0.75 -15.88
C PRO A 35 14.68 -0.75 -14.57
N LEU A 36 14.00 -0.40 -13.47
CA LEU A 36 14.61 -0.44 -12.16
C LEU A 36 14.81 -1.87 -11.68
N ALA A 37 16.06 -2.32 -11.59
CA ALA A 37 16.36 -3.63 -11.03
C ALA A 37 16.01 -3.69 -9.54
N ALA A 38 15.36 -4.78 -9.14
CA ALA A 38 14.98 -5.03 -7.76
C ALA A 38 16.18 -5.40 -6.89
N TYR A 39 16.27 -4.81 -5.70
CA TYR A 39 17.16 -5.32 -4.65
C TYR A 39 16.51 -6.54 -4.00
N CYS A 40 17.00 -7.73 -4.31
CA CYS A 40 16.50 -8.96 -3.68
C CYS A 40 16.98 -9.15 -2.26
N THR A 41 18.15 -8.60 -1.95
CA THR A 41 18.74 -8.64 -0.63
C THR A 41 19.22 -7.26 -0.21
N ALA A 42 19.09 -6.95 1.08
CA ALA A 42 19.70 -5.78 1.69
C ALA A 42 20.85 -6.23 2.57
N ASN A 43 21.94 -5.45 2.59
CA ASN A 43 22.99 -5.60 3.58
C ASN A 43 22.69 -4.68 4.76
N VAL A 44 22.19 -5.26 5.84
CA VAL A 44 21.85 -4.54 7.08
C VAL A 44 23.06 -4.59 8.01
N THR A 45 23.58 -3.42 8.38
CA THR A 45 24.77 -3.31 9.22
C THR A 45 24.52 -3.96 10.58
N GLY A 46 25.38 -4.92 10.97
CA GLY A 46 25.25 -5.65 12.23
C GLY A 46 24.43 -6.95 12.13
N THR A 47 23.55 -7.07 11.15
CA THR A 47 22.71 -8.26 10.90
C THR A 47 23.26 -9.12 9.75
N GLY A 48 23.77 -8.48 8.70
CA GLY A 48 24.21 -9.14 7.47
C GLY A 48 23.17 -9.06 6.36
N VAL A 49 23.22 -10.04 5.46
CA VAL A 49 22.38 -10.07 4.25
C VAL A 49 21.01 -10.67 4.57
N VAL A 50 19.94 -9.93 4.26
CA VAL A 50 18.54 -10.32 4.48
C VAL A 50 17.73 -10.12 3.21
N ASP A 51 16.66 -10.91 3.04
CA ASP A 51 15.76 -10.79 1.90
C ASP A 51 14.92 -9.51 2.01
N VAL A 52 14.88 -8.72 0.94
CA VAL A 52 14.18 -7.42 0.93
C VAL A 52 12.67 -7.61 0.96
N GLU A 53 12.17 -8.35 -0.02
CA GLU A 53 10.75 -8.67 -0.20
C GLU A 53 10.38 -9.95 0.55
N VAL A 54 9.08 -10.20 0.66
CA VAL A 54 8.58 -11.41 1.31
C VAL A 54 8.75 -12.62 0.40
N ASN A 55 9.29 -13.69 0.96
CA ASN A 55 9.32 -15.03 0.39
C ASN A 55 9.20 -16.07 1.51
N ASP A 56 8.95 -17.33 1.15
CA ASP A 56 8.76 -18.41 2.12
C ASP A 56 9.93 -18.56 3.10
N ALA A 57 11.16 -18.36 2.62
CA ALA A 57 12.37 -18.55 3.41
C ALA A 57 12.53 -17.47 4.48
N CYS A 58 12.32 -16.20 4.16
CA CYS A 58 12.41 -15.12 5.14
C CYS A 58 11.17 -15.08 6.05
N ARG A 59 9.98 -15.44 5.54
CA ARG A 59 8.76 -15.52 6.35
C ARG A 59 8.88 -16.62 7.40
N SER A 60 9.42 -17.79 7.03
CA SER A 60 9.68 -18.88 7.97
C SER A 60 10.72 -18.53 9.04
N ARG A 61 11.67 -17.64 8.73
CA ARG A 61 12.68 -17.15 9.69
C ARG A 61 12.19 -15.95 10.50
N GLY A 62 11.13 -15.27 10.06
CA GLY A 62 10.64 -14.02 10.63
C GLY A 62 11.53 -12.80 10.32
N ASP A 63 12.39 -12.88 9.31
CA ASP A 63 13.49 -11.92 9.07
C ASP A 63 13.41 -11.22 7.70
N CYS A 64 12.25 -11.20 7.05
CA CYS A 64 12.05 -10.39 5.84
C CYS A 64 12.28 -8.90 6.17
N TYR A 65 13.18 -8.24 5.44
CA TYR A 65 13.63 -6.88 5.73
C TYR A 65 12.50 -5.88 5.80
N LEU A 66 11.71 -5.75 4.72
CA LEU A 66 10.66 -4.74 4.68
C LEU A 66 9.52 -5.04 5.67
N ALA A 67 9.20 -6.32 5.92
CA ALA A 67 8.16 -6.67 6.88
C ALA A 67 8.58 -6.31 8.31
N ASN A 68 9.86 -6.51 8.66
CA ASN A 68 10.43 -6.09 9.93
C ASN A 68 10.49 -4.57 10.06
N VAL A 69 10.93 -3.85 9.03
CA VAL A 69 10.90 -2.38 9.06
C VAL A 69 9.48 -1.87 9.24
N VAL A 70 8.50 -2.39 8.51
CA VAL A 70 7.09 -1.98 8.65
C VAL A 70 6.58 -2.25 10.07
N TYR A 71 6.88 -3.42 10.63
CA TYR A 71 6.53 -3.78 12.00
C TYR A 71 7.17 -2.84 13.04
N CYS A 72 8.47 -2.61 12.94
CA CYS A 72 9.22 -1.83 13.92
C CYS A 72 8.90 -0.32 13.84
N GLU A 73 8.62 0.19 12.64
CA GLU A 73 8.41 1.62 12.41
C GLU A 73 6.94 2.03 12.61
N ASN A 74 6.00 1.19 12.18
CA ASN A 74 4.59 1.58 12.15
C ASN A 74 3.64 0.40 12.42
N GLY A 75 4.10 -0.64 13.11
CA GLY A 75 3.42 -1.95 13.17
C GLY A 75 2.07 -2.00 13.87
N SER A 76 1.58 -0.89 14.42
CA SER A 76 0.22 -0.78 15.00
C SER A 76 -0.69 0.15 14.18
N ALA A 77 -0.26 0.58 13.00
CA ALA A 77 -1.03 1.48 12.14
C ALA A 77 -2.04 0.72 11.26
N ASP A 78 -3.01 1.47 10.76
CA ASP A 78 -4.01 0.97 9.82
C ASP A 78 -3.39 0.59 8.46
N PHE A 79 -4.06 -0.28 7.72
CA PHE A 79 -3.44 -1.07 6.65
C PHE A 79 -2.85 -0.22 5.50
N GLN A 80 -3.50 0.87 5.09
CA GLN A 80 -2.96 1.75 4.06
C GLN A 80 -1.71 2.51 4.54
N ALA A 81 -1.62 2.83 5.84
CA ALA A 81 -0.42 3.39 6.44
C ALA A 81 0.75 2.38 6.47
N LEU A 82 0.46 1.08 6.64
CA LEU A 82 1.47 0.02 6.54
C LEU A 82 2.00 -0.11 5.10
N LYS A 83 1.12 -0.06 4.09
CA LYS A 83 1.53 -0.03 2.67
C LYS A 83 2.37 1.21 2.34
N ALA A 84 1.97 2.38 2.82
CA ALA A 84 2.75 3.60 2.67
C ALA A 84 4.13 3.48 3.36
N GLN A 85 4.19 2.85 4.54
CA GLN A 85 5.44 2.57 5.22
C GLN A 85 6.34 1.63 4.42
N ALA A 86 5.78 0.56 3.83
CA ALA A 86 6.54 -0.39 3.01
C ALA A 86 7.18 0.28 1.78
N VAL A 87 6.42 1.11 1.06
CA VAL A 87 6.92 1.86 -0.11
C VAL A 87 7.98 2.89 0.29
N ALA A 88 7.77 3.64 1.39
CA ALA A 88 8.76 4.60 1.87
C ALA A 88 10.06 3.91 2.32
N ALA A 89 9.94 2.80 3.06
CA ALA A 89 11.07 1.98 3.50
C ALA A 89 11.88 1.45 2.31
N ARG A 90 11.19 0.86 1.32
CA ARG A 90 11.81 0.37 0.08
C ARG A 90 12.49 1.51 -0.69
N SER A 91 11.84 2.66 -0.84
CA SER A 91 12.41 3.81 -1.55
C SER A 91 13.72 4.30 -0.92
N TYR A 92 13.77 4.38 0.41
CA TYR A 92 14.99 4.75 1.12
C TYR A 92 16.11 3.72 0.94
N LEU A 93 15.81 2.41 1.01
CA LEU A 93 16.79 1.35 0.70
C LEU A 93 17.38 1.53 -0.71
N TYR A 94 16.54 1.88 -1.67
CA TYR A 94 16.94 2.13 -3.05
C TYR A 94 17.80 3.38 -3.17
N TYR A 95 17.45 4.47 -2.49
CA TYR A 95 18.29 5.67 -2.35
C TYR A 95 19.67 5.34 -1.77
N ARG A 96 19.73 4.40 -0.82
CA ARG A 96 20.96 3.90 -0.18
C ARG A 96 21.72 2.83 -0.95
N ASN A 97 21.27 2.48 -2.16
CA ASN A 97 21.88 1.47 -3.02
C ASN A 97 21.99 0.07 -2.35
N GLY A 98 20.99 -0.33 -1.57
CA GLY A 98 20.89 -1.69 -1.01
C GLY A 98 21.73 -1.98 0.25
N SER A 99 22.44 -0.98 0.79
CA SER A 99 23.18 -1.09 2.05
C SER A 99 22.67 -0.09 3.08
N ILE A 100 22.25 -0.57 4.25
CA ILE A 100 21.56 0.24 5.24
C ILE A 100 22.03 -0.08 6.66
N GLY A 101 22.05 0.93 7.53
CA GLY A 101 22.23 0.77 8.97
C GLY A 101 20.94 0.36 9.66
N ASP A 102 21.05 -0.37 10.76
CA ASP A 102 19.94 -0.63 11.66
C ASP A 102 19.90 0.45 12.76
N GLY A 103 18.85 1.26 12.78
CA GLY A 103 18.64 2.28 13.81
C GLY A 103 18.18 3.63 13.27
N GLN A 104 17.98 4.57 14.19
CA GLN A 104 17.30 5.87 13.95
C GLN A 104 18.00 6.80 12.94
N THR A 105 19.24 6.51 12.54
CA THR A 105 19.94 7.28 11.49
C THR A 105 19.46 6.88 10.10
N ASP A 106 19.02 5.62 9.95
CA ASP A 106 18.57 5.03 8.70
C ASP A 106 17.14 4.53 8.86
N GLN A 107 16.96 3.24 9.17
CA GLN A 107 15.66 2.62 9.44
C GLN A 107 15.82 1.57 10.53
N VAL A 108 14.81 1.43 11.39
CA VAL A 108 14.81 0.40 12.43
C VAL A 108 14.35 -0.91 11.81
N TYR A 109 15.28 -1.86 11.68
CA TYR A 109 15.00 -3.21 11.22
C TYR A 109 14.83 -4.16 12.42
N SER A 110 15.61 -3.99 13.49
CA SER A 110 15.50 -4.85 14.67
C SER A 110 14.72 -4.17 15.79
N CYS A 111 13.61 -4.77 16.21
CA CYS A 111 12.84 -4.37 17.40
C CYS A 111 12.34 -5.62 18.16
N ALA A 112 11.78 -5.43 19.35
CA ALA A 112 11.22 -6.53 20.12
C ALA A 112 9.95 -7.06 19.45
N GLY A 113 9.95 -8.34 19.06
CA GLY A 113 8.80 -9.03 18.47
C GLY A 113 9.08 -9.53 17.05
N ALA A 114 8.01 -9.85 16.31
CA ALA A 114 8.09 -10.34 14.94
C ALA A 114 6.92 -9.79 14.09
N PRO A 115 7.11 -9.67 12.77
CA PRO A 115 6.04 -9.22 11.88
C PRO A 115 4.84 -10.19 11.91
N ARG A 116 3.65 -9.61 12.09
CA ARG A 116 2.33 -10.23 11.84
C ARG A 116 1.97 -10.26 10.35
N ASP A 117 0.96 -11.06 9.99
CA ASP A 117 0.47 -11.25 8.61
C ASP A 117 0.17 -9.95 7.86
N GLU A 118 -0.41 -8.96 8.53
CA GLU A 118 -0.70 -7.65 7.94
C GLU A 118 0.55 -6.90 7.44
N HIS A 119 1.69 -7.07 8.10
CA HIS A 119 2.94 -6.43 7.65
C HIS A 119 3.52 -7.15 6.44
N TYR A 120 3.47 -8.48 6.42
CA TYR A 120 3.86 -9.24 5.24
C TYR A 120 2.96 -8.88 4.05
N ARG A 121 1.65 -8.85 4.27
CA ARG A 121 0.66 -8.49 3.24
C ARG A 121 0.89 -7.08 2.68
N ALA A 122 1.17 -6.10 3.55
CA ALA A 122 1.47 -4.74 3.12
C ALA A 122 2.73 -4.65 2.22
N VAL A 123 3.76 -5.47 2.49
CA VAL A 123 4.95 -5.56 1.65
C VAL A 123 4.65 -6.25 0.32
N GLU A 124 3.91 -7.36 0.35
CA GLU A 124 3.52 -8.14 -0.83
C GLU A 124 2.64 -7.32 -1.78
N GLU A 125 1.60 -6.64 -1.27
CA GLU A 125 0.72 -5.78 -2.08
C GLU A 125 1.43 -4.54 -2.65
N THR A 126 2.63 -4.23 -2.15
CA THR A 126 3.47 -3.12 -2.65
C THR A 126 4.79 -3.61 -3.23
N ALA A 127 4.91 -4.90 -3.55
CA ALA A 127 6.18 -5.50 -3.98
C ALA A 127 6.83 -4.73 -5.12
N GLY A 128 8.12 -4.39 -4.93
CA GLY A 128 8.93 -3.62 -5.87
C GLY A 128 8.55 -2.17 -6.07
N GLU A 129 7.49 -1.66 -5.43
CA GLU A 129 7.09 -0.27 -5.62
C GLU A 129 7.98 0.69 -4.84
N VAL A 130 8.55 1.67 -5.55
CA VAL A 130 9.41 2.72 -5.02
C VAL A 130 9.01 4.10 -5.55
N LEU A 131 9.43 5.13 -4.84
CA LEU A 131 9.22 6.53 -5.21
C LEU A 131 10.41 7.10 -5.98
N THR A 132 10.11 7.72 -7.13
CA THR A 132 11.09 8.45 -7.92
C THR A 132 10.57 9.84 -8.31
N TYR A 133 11.48 10.75 -8.61
CA TYR A 133 11.17 12.08 -9.12
C TYR A 133 12.24 12.51 -10.12
N ASN A 134 11.84 12.90 -11.34
CA ASN A 134 12.76 13.22 -12.44
C ASN A 134 13.86 12.16 -12.64
N GLY A 135 13.49 10.87 -12.56
CA GLY A 135 14.42 9.73 -12.70
C GLY A 135 15.37 9.52 -11.52
N VAL A 136 15.23 10.30 -10.44
CA VAL A 136 16.03 10.18 -9.21
C VAL A 136 15.27 9.36 -8.17
N LYS A 137 15.96 8.42 -7.51
CA LYS A 137 15.44 7.66 -6.38
C LYS A 137 15.24 8.59 -5.18
N VAL A 138 14.02 8.65 -4.69
CA VAL A 138 13.66 9.54 -3.58
C VAL A 138 14.05 8.88 -2.27
N ALA A 139 14.63 9.66 -1.34
CA ALA A 139 14.99 9.16 -0.02
C ALA A 139 13.75 8.74 0.76
N ALA A 140 12.60 9.40 0.54
CA ALA A 140 11.33 9.09 1.21
C ALA A 140 11.48 9.04 2.73
N PHE A 141 12.05 10.11 3.31
CA PHE A 141 12.22 10.23 4.75
C PHE A 141 10.89 10.03 5.49
N TYR A 142 10.95 9.47 6.68
CA TYR A 142 9.81 9.38 7.57
C TYR A 142 10.26 9.45 9.03
N VAL A 143 9.35 9.88 9.90
CA VAL A 143 9.55 9.99 11.35
C VAL A 143 8.23 9.71 12.05
N ALA A 144 8.25 9.59 13.39
CA ALA A 144 7.04 9.41 14.17
C ALA A 144 6.02 10.54 13.96
N GLY A 145 6.49 11.79 14.06
CA GLY A 145 5.66 12.99 14.04
C GLY A 145 4.68 13.06 15.22
N ALA A 146 4.03 14.20 15.38
CA ALA A 146 2.96 14.36 16.37
C ALA A 146 1.74 13.53 15.98
N LYS A 147 0.95 13.09 16.97
CA LYS A 147 -0.36 12.47 16.72
C LYS A 147 -1.41 13.56 16.47
N PRO A 148 -1.94 13.71 15.23
CA PRO A 148 -2.90 14.75 14.93
C PRO A 148 -4.26 14.49 15.60
N SER A 149 -4.94 15.54 16.03
CA SER A 149 -6.34 15.49 16.48
C SER A 149 -7.33 16.04 15.47
N THR A 150 -6.86 16.51 14.31
CA THR A 150 -7.64 17.18 13.27
C THR A 150 -8.09 16.21 12.18
N ALA A 151 -9.15 16.58 11.47
CA ALA A 151 -9.70 15.78 10.36
C ALA A 151 -8.83 15.83 9.09
N ASP A 152 -7.97 16.84 8.93
CA ASP A 152 -7.00 16.92 7.83
C ASP A 152 -5.68 16.19 8.15
N CYS A 153 -5.60 15.56 9.33
CA CYS A 153 -4.43 14.81 9.81
C CYS A 153 -3.12 15.63 9.84
N VAL A 154 -3.24 16.95 10.00
CA VAL A 154 -2.14 17.88 10.27
C VAL A 154 -2.20 18.30 11.74
N PRO A 155 -1.15 18.07 12.56
CA PRO A 155 -1.20 18.32 13.99
C PRO A 155 -1.31 19.81 14.31
N THR A 156 -2.16 20.12 15.28
CA THR A 156 -2.22 21.45 15.88
C THR A 156 -1.00 21.70 16.78
N THR A 157 -0.74 22.96 17.16
CA THR A 157 0.30 23.27 18.17
C THR A 157 0.10 22.50 19.48
N ALA A 158 -1.16 22.23 19.86
CA ALA A 158 -1.47 21.44 21.05
C ALA A 158 -1.08 19.97 20.85
N ASP A 159 -1.30 19.40 19.67
CA ASP A 159 -0.85 18.04 19.35
C ASP A 159 0.67 17.95 19.42
N ILE A 160 1.39 18.87 18.77
CA ILE A 160 2.87 18.91 18.81
C ILE A 160 3.39 18.97 20.25
N THR A 161 2.76 19.79 21.10
CA THR A 161 3.18 19.93 22.50
C THR A 161 2.93 18.67 23.33
N ASN A 162 1.85 17.93 23.04
CA ASN A 162 1.35 16.87 23.92
C ASN A 162 1.62 15.45 23.41
N THR A 163 1.84 15.27 22.11
CA THR A 163 1.88 13.96 21.45
C THR A 163 3.11 13.75 20.56
N ASP A 164 3.98 14.76 20.38
CA ASP A 164 5.28 14.57 19.71
C ASP A 164 6.38 14.19 20.73
N TRP A 165 6.24 13.01 21.35
CA TRP A 165 7.23 12.54 22.33
C TRP A 165 8.63 12.35 21.74
N SER A 166 8.70 12.14 20.43
CA SER A 166 9.95 11.99 19.68
C SER A 166 10.61 13.32 19.31
N ASN A 167 9.89 14.43 19.45
CA ASN A 167 10.27 15.75 18.95
C ASN A 167 10.71 15.69 17.47
N THR A 168 9.95 15.01 16.61
CA THR A 168 10.28 14.85 15.17
C THR A 168 9.31 15.54 14.23
N GLU A 169 8.21 16.11 14.73
CA GLU A 169 7.20 16.75 13.88
C GLU A 169 7.76 17.89 13.02
N HIS A 170 8.77 18.60 13.54
CA HIS A 170 9.42 19.68 12.82
C HIS A 170 10.19 19.24 11.55
N PHE A 171 10.36 17.94 11.33
CA PHE A 171 10.89 17.38 10.10
C PHE A 171 9.82 17.02 9.07
N VAL A 172 8.56 16.84 9.50
CA VAL A 172 7.43 16.42 8.66
C VAL A 172 7.06 17.54 7.69
N THR A 173 6.68 17.17 6.47
CA THR A 173 6.29 18.11 5.42
C THR A 173 4.90 17.80 4.89
N TYR A 174 4.06 18.81 4.69
CA TYR A 174 2.67 18.67 4.29
C TYR A 174 2.48 19.16 2.85
N ASN A 175 2.75 18.27 1.89
CA ASN A 175 2.90 18.59 0.47
C ASN A 175 1.67 18.29 -0.40
N TRP A 176 0.50 18.06 0.21
CA TRP A 176 -0.73 17.84 -0.53
C TRP A 176 -1.08 19.03 -1.42
N GLY A 177 -1.26 18.77 -2.72
CA GLY A 177 -1.49 19.81 -3.74
C GLY A 177 -0.23 20.53 -4.21
N LEU A 178 0.96 20.23 -3.66
CA LEU A 178 2.23 20.83 -4.07
C LEU A 178 2.99 19.91 -5.05
N SER A 179 3.79 20.51 -5.91
CA SER A 179 4.63 19.81 -6.90
C SER A 179 5.84 20.65 -7.30
N GLY A 180 6.80 20.06 -8.01
CA GLY A 180 7.93 20.79 -8.57
C GLY A 180 8.75 21.52 -7.51
N ALA A 181 9.01 22.80 -7.78
CA ALA A 181 9.78 23.67 -6.89
C ALA A 181 8.95 24.25 -5.72
N ASP A 182 7.62 24.10 -5.75
CA ASP A 182 6.72 24.58 -4.70
C ASP A 182 6.64 23.61 -3.51
N LEU A 183 7.24 22.41 -3.65
CA LEU A 183 7.30 21.41 -2.60
C LEU A 183 8.18 21.85 -1.42
N GLU A 184 7.72 21.61 -0.21
CA GLU A 184 8.52 21.73 1.01
C GLU A 184 9.42 20.50 1.19
N GLN A 185 10.74 20.73 1.19
CA GLN A 185 11.74 19.71 1.47
C GLN A 185 12.02 19.60 2.97
N THR A 186 12.18 18.39 3.47
CA THR A 186 12.52 18.17 4.89
C THR A 186 13.97 18.55 5.18
N THR A 187 14.24 19.04 6.38
CA THR A 187 15.60 19.36 6.86
C THR A 187 16.41 18.14 7.27
N LEU A 188 15.82 16.93 7.27
CA LEU A 188 16.57 15.66 7.39
C LEU A 188 17.50 15.44 6.20
N GLY A 189 17.12 15.95 5.03
CA GLY A 189 17.95 15.97 3.84
C GLY A 189 18.53 17.35 3.57
N TRP A 190 19.54 17.42 2.70
CA TRP A 190 20.01 18.70 2.19
C TRP A 190 18.89 19.41 1.41
N VAL A 191 18.52 20.62 1.83
CA VAL A 191 17.47 21.42 1.18
C VAL A 191 18.07 22.25 0.05
N SER A 192 17.61 21.99 -1.17
CA SER A 192 18.02 22.66 -2.39
C SER A 192 17.06 22.32 -3.53
N ALA A 193 16.71 23.31 -4.35
CA ALA A 193 15.87 23.11 -5.53
C ALA A 193 16.43 22.08 -6.54
N GLY A 194 17.75 21.83 -6.50
CA GLY A 194 18.41 20.80 -7.31
C GLY A 194 18.46 19.41 -6.67
N ASN A 195 18.04 19.24 -5.41
CA ASN A 195 18.08 17.96 -4.72
C ASN A 195 16.76 17.19 -4.88
N TYR A 196 16.61 16.49 -6.00
CA TYR A 196 15.40 15.71 -6.30
C TYR A 196 15.17 14.50 -5.39
N ALA A 197 16.19 14.03 -4.66
CA ALA A 197 16.03 12.92 -3.72
C ALA A 197 15.30 13.34 -2.43
N ASN A 198 15.38 14.62 -2.06
CA ASN A 198 14.66 15.17 -0.91
C ASN A 198 13.30 15.70 -1.36
N ARG A 199 12.25 14.94 -1.10
CA ARG A 199 10.86 15.27 -1.46
C ARG A 199 9.96 15.53 -0.25
N GLY A 200 10.51 15.55 0.95
CA GLY A 200 9.74 15.69 2.18
C GLY A 200 9.94 14.53 3.14
N CYS A 201 9.14 14.55 4.21
CA CYS A 201 9.17 13.56 5.28
C CYS A 201 7.74 13.18 5.70
N LYS A 202 7.46 11.87 5.72
CA LYS A 202 6.17 11.31 6.15
C LYS A 202 6.10 11.19 7.68
N SER A 203 5.00 11.64 8.27
CA SER A 203 4.64 11.31 9.66
C SER A 203 4.04 9.91 9.75
N GLN A 204 4.53 9.05 10.63
CA GLN A 204 3.95 7.73 10.92
C GLN A 204 2.56 7.88 11.55
N ASN A 205 2.45 8.75 12.55
CA ASN A 205 1.18 9.03 13.23
C ASN A 205 0.16 9.72 12.30
N GLY A 206 0.61 10.64 11.46
CA GLY A 206 -0.23 11.31 10.47
C GLY A 206 -0.68 10.37 9.34
N ALA A 207 0.21 9.49 8.85
CA ALA A 207 -0.16 8.46 7.89
C ALA A 207 -1.22 7.51 8.47
N ASN A 208 -1.10 7.13 9.73
CA ASN A 208 -2.13 6.34 10.42
C ASN A 208 -3.47 7.08 10.50
N CYS A 209 -3.47 8.38 10.84
CA CYS A 209 -4.67 9.21 10.83
C CYS A 209 -5.34 9.23 9.44
N LEU A 210 -4.55 9.43 8.37
CA LEU A 210 -5.07 9.46 6.99
C LEU A 210 -5.66 8.10 6.58
N SER A 211 -4.97 7.01 6.92
CA SER A 211 -5.44 5.64 6.66
C SER A 211 -6.77 5.37 7.37
N LEU A 212 -6.90 5.74 8.65
CA LEU A 212 -8.17 5.67 9.39
C LEU A 212 -9.26 6.57 8.82
N ALA A 213 -8.89 7.68 8.17
CA ALA A 213 -9.79 8.55 7.43
C ALA A 213 -10.12 8.01 6.01
N GLY A 214 -9.59 6.82 5.65
CA GLY A 214 -9.90 6.14 4.39
C GLY A 214 -9.01 6.47 3.21
N TRP A 215 -7.84 7.07 3.43
CA TRP A 215 -6.95 7.42 2.35
C TRP A 215 -6.19 6.20 1.85
N ASP A 216 -6.14 6.03 0.52
CA ASP A 216 -5.26 5.05 -0.12
C ASP A 216 -3.78 5.40 0.12
N TYR A 217 -2.93 4.38 0.24
CA TYR A 217 -1.51 4.56 0.51
C TYR A 217 -0.79 5.45 -0.51
N ARG A 218 -1.19 5.44 -1.79
CA ARG A 218 -0.59 6.30 -2.82
C ARG A 218 -0.90 7.76 -2.55
N ASP A 219 -2.11 8.06 -2.10
CA ASP A 219 -2.49 9.44 -1.77
C ASP A 219 -1.86 9.89 -0.44
N ILE A 220 -1.69 8.99 0.52
CA ILE A 220 -0.84 9.24 1.72
C ILE A 220 0.59 9.59 1.29
N LEU A 221 1.18 8.87 0.34
CA LEU A 221 2.54 9.15 -0.13
C LEU A 221 2.62 10.50 -0.85
N LYS A 222 1.64 10.85 -1.68
CA LYS A 222 1.55 12.19 -2.31
C LYS A 222 1.37 13.30 -1.28
N PHE A 223 0.60 13.05 -0.21
CA PHE A 223 0.39 14.01 0.86
C PHE A 223 1.70 14.48 1.50
N TYR A 224 2.69 13.59 1.64
CA TYR A 224 3.99 13.94 2.22
C TYR A 224 5.08 14.25 1.18
N TYR A 225 5.05 13.63 -0.01
CA TYR A 225 6.13 13.70 -0.99
C TYR A 225 5.80 14.48 -2.29
N GLY A 226 4.60 15.06 -2.36
CA GLY A 226 4.12 15.89 -3.45
C GLY A 226 3.31 15.12 -4.51
N MET A 227 2.48 15.86 -5.25
CA MET A 227 1.52 15.31 -6.22
C MET A 227 2.17 14.72 -7.48
N ASP A 228 3.40 15.15 -7.79
CA ASP A 228 4.21 14.72 -8.93
C ASP A 228 5.22 13.62 -8.56
N ILE A 229 5.09 13.00 -7.38
CA ILE A 229 5.86 11.82 -7.03
C ILE A 229 5.47 10.65 -7.95
N VAL A 230 6.48 9.98 -8.52
CA VAL A 230 6.27 8.83 -9.40
C VAL A 230 6.38 7.55 -8.59
N HIS A 231 5.41 6.67 -8.77
CA HIS A 231 5.46 5.30 -8.27
C HIS A 231 6.04 4.42 -9.37
N GLU A 232 7.29 4.02 -9.23
CA GLU A 232 8.00 3.15 -10.18
C GLU A 232 8.07 1.75 -9.57
N ARG A 233 7.79 0.72 -10.38
CA ARG A 233 7.91 -0.67 -9.93
C ARG A 233 9.23 -1.25 -10.42
N ALA A 234 10.02 -1.76 -9.48
CA ALA A 234 11.24 -2.48 -9.77
C ALA A 234 10.94 -3.87 -10.34
N GLU A 235 11.82 -4.37 -11.19
CA GLU A 235 11.75 -5.67 -11.84
C GLU A 235 12.89 -6.58 -11.37
N GLY A 236 12.60 -7.86 -11.18
CA GLY A 236 13.60 -8.86 -10.79
C GLY A 236 12.97 -10.09 -10.16
N SER A 237 13.75 -11.16 -9.97
CA SER A 237 13.23 -12.46 -9.51
C SER A 237 12.65 -12.48 -8.09
N CYS A 238 12.97 -11.46 -7.27
CA CYS A 238 12.48 -11.29 -5.91
C CYS A 238 11.29 -10.34 -5.81
N VAL A 239 11.08 -9.51 -6.82
CA VAL A 239 9.84 -8.77 -6.99
C VAL A 239 9.03 -9.62 -7.94
N THR A 240 8.40 -10.65 -7.38
CA THR A 240 7.33 -11.32 -8.10
C THR A 240 6.26 -10.24 -8.27
N PRO A 241 5.94 -9.77 -9.49
CA PRO A 241 4.69 -9.02 -9.66
C PRO A 241 3.64 -9.92 -9.04
N VAL A 242 2.82 -9.44 -8.09
CA VAL A 242 1.80 -10.25 -7.43
C VAL A 242 1.00 -10.94 -8.54
N GLN A 243 1.41 -12.16 -8.89
CA GLN A 243 0.76 -12.95 -9.90
C GLN A 243 -0.36 -13.54 -9.09
N CYS A 244 -1.57 -13.20 -9.48
CA CYS A 244 -2.75 -13.84 -8.95
C CYS A 244 -2.48 -15.37 -8.93
N SER A 245 -2.37 -15.90 -7.72
CA SER A 245 -2.26 -17.31 -7.39
C SER A 245 -3.46 -17.68 -6.51
N PRO A 246 -4.15 -18.79 -6.80
CA PRO A 246 -3.78 -19.84 -7.76
C PRO A 246 -4.00 -19.47 -9.24
N VAL A 247 -3.13 -19.97 -10.11
CA VAL A 247 -3.42 -20.05 -11.55
C VAL A 247 -4.39 -21.22 -11.76
N ILE A 248 -5.48 -20.97 -12.48
CA ILE A 248 -6.54 -21.94 -12.74
C ILE A 248 -6.04 -22.88 -13.86
N ASP A 249 -5.44 -24.00 -13.47
CA ASP A 249 -4.84 -24.99 -14.36
C ASP A 249 -5.58 -26.35 -14.37
N ALA A 250 -6.34 -26.65 -13.31
CA ALA A 250 -7.07 -27.90 -13.09
C ALA A 250 -8.57 -27.82 -13.48
N ASP A 251 -9.29 -28.92 -13.23
CA ASP A 251 -10.76 -28.98 -13.36
C ASP A 251 -11.47 -28.10 -12.33
N GLU A 252 -10.80 -27.69 -11.26
CA GLU A 252 -11.30 -26.80 -10.22
C GLU A 252 -10.17 -25.93 -9.66
N ALA A 253 -10.49 -24.68 -9.34
CA ALA A 253 -9.68 -23.83 -8.47
C ALA A 253 -10.60 -22.99 -7.57
N ILE A 254 -10.10 -22.67 -6.39
CA ILE A 254 -10.77 -21.78 -5.44
C ILE A 254 -9.82 -20.62 -5.18
N ILE A 255 -10.33 -19.41 -5.31
CA ILE A 255 -9.66 -18.17 -4.92
C ILE A 255 -10.32 -17.67 -3.62
N ASP A 256 -9.58 -17.78 -2.53
CA ASP A 256 -9.94 -17.30 -1.18
C ASP A 256 -9.76 -15.77 -1.07
N ASP A 257 -10.42 -15.14 -0.11
CA ASP A 257 -10.24 -13.70 0.16
C ASP A 257 -8.88 -13.35 0.79
N ARG A 258 -8.07 -14.36 1.12
CA ARG A 258 -6.67 -14.18 1.54
C ARG A 258 -5.67 -14.49 0.43
N ASP A 259 -6.14 -14.96 -0.72
CA ASP A 259 -5.28 -15.19 -1.86
C ASP A 259 -4.86 -13.88 -2.53
N SER A 260 -3.69 -13.90 -3.13
CA SER A 260 -3.11 -12.78 -3.89
C SER A 260 -3.96 -12.28 -5.07
N CYS A 261 -4.94 -13.07 -5.50
CA CYS A 261 -5.92 -12.72 -6.53
C CYS A 261 -7.08 -11.87 -6.01
N PHE A 262 -7.33 -11.86 -4.70
CA PHE A 262 -8.37 -11.04 -4.12
C PHE A 262 -7.82 -9.67 -3.73
N SER A 263 -8.57 -8.62 -4.06
CA SER A 263 -8.31 -7.27 -3.62
C SER A 263 -9.62 -6.60 -3.24
N HIS A 264 -9.58 -5.69 -2.27
CA HIS A 264 -10.74 -4.89 -1.90
C HIS A 264 -10.33 -3.44 -1.64
N GLN A 265 -11.23 -2.51 -1.92
CA GLN A 265 -11.02 -1.08 -1.76
C GLN A 265 -12.34 -0.36 -1.52
N CYS A 266 -12.30 0.82 -0.89
CA CYS A 266 -13.37 1.83 -0.98
C CYS A 266 -12.77 3.10 -1.57
N ARG A 267 -13.59 3.93 -2.24
CA ARG A 267 -13.16 5.26 -2.71
C ARG A 267 -13.16 6.28 -1.58
N MET A 268 -14.02 6.11 -0.59
CA MET A 268 -14.15 6.96 0.58
C MET A 268 -14.08 6.10 1.85
N GLY A 269 -13.17 6.42 2.77
CA GLY A 269 -13.16 5.69 4.05
C GLY A 269 -12.59 4.27 3.95
N SER A 270 -12.52 3.60 5.10
CA SER A 270 -12.44 2.14 5.18
C SER A 270 -13.72 1.65 5.85
N ALA A 271 -14.70 1.23 5.04
CA ALA A 271 -15.95 0.63 5.51
C ALA A 271 -15.89 -0.90 5.52
N TRP A 272 -14.68 -1.47 5.54
CA TRP A 272 -14.42 -2.90 5.52
C TRP A 272 -14.03 -3.40 6.90
N TRP A 273 -14.49 -4.61 7.23
CA TRP A 273 -13.98 -5.36 8.36
C TRP A 273 -13.96 -6.85 8.02
N SER A 274 -13.16 -7.62 8.76
CA SER A 274 -13.13 -9.07 8.64
C SER A 274 -14.03 -9.73 9.69
N GLU A 275 -14.60 -10.88 9.35
CA GLU A 275 -15.30 -11.77 10.28
C GLU A 275 -14.58 -13.12 10.34
N ASN A 276 -14.51 -13.75 11.52
CA ASN A 276 -14.00 -15.12 11.67
C ASN A 276 -15.07 -16.14 11.26
N ALA A 277 -15.43 -16.12 9.99
CA ALA A 277 -16.45 -16.95 9.36
C ALA A 277 -16.06 -17.21 7.91
N GLY A 278 -16.91 -17.86 7.12
CA GLY A 278 -16.65 -18.04 5.70
C GLY A 278 -15.83 -19.27 5.33
N TYR A 279 -15.43 -19.35 4.07
CA TYR A 279 -14.53 -20.39 3.59
C TYR A 279 -13.16 -20.21 4.23
N GLN A 280 -12.56 -21.30 4.71
CA GLN A 280 -11.29 -21.29 5.46
C GLN A 280 -11.20 -20.33 6.67
N GLY A 281 -12.33 -19.80 7.16
CA GLY A 281 -12.45 -19.14 8.46
C GLY A 281 -12.16 -17.65 8.48
N LEU A 282 -12.03 -16.98 7.33
CA LEU A 282 -12.07 -15.52 7.23
C LEU A 282 -13.01 -15.11 6.09
N LEU A 283 -13.68 -13.98 6.26
CA LEU A 283 -14.33 -13.27 5.16
C LEU A 283 -14.22 -11.77 5.41
N TRP A 284 -14.40 -10.98 4.36
CA TRP A 284 -14.57 -9.53 4.44
C TRP A 284 -16.03 -9.14 4.33
N ALA A 285 -16.39 -8.08 5.03
CA ALA A 285 -17.71 -7.49 4.97
C ALA A 285 -17.63 -5.98 4.80
N THR A 286 -18.62 -5.45 4.10
CA THR A 286 -18.99 -4.04 4.17
C THR A 286 -20.51 -3.91 4.33
N TYR A 287 -21.05 -2.70 4.28
CA TYR A 287 -22.48 -2.46 4.33
C TYR A 287 -23.10 -2.43 2.94
N ALA A 288 -24.37 -2.83 2.86
CA ALA A 288 -25.20 -2.54 1.71
C ALA A 288 -25.36 -1.02 1.54
N TRP A 289 -25.36 -0.59 0.28
CA TRP A 289 -25.32 0.82 -0.10
C TRP A 289 -26.30 1.12 -1.24
N ASP A 290 -26.88 2.32 -1.24
CA ASP A 290 -27.83 2.78 -2.26
C ASP A 290 -27.36 4.03 -3.03
N GLN A 291 -26.11 4.48 -2.80
CA GLN A 291 -25.46 5.51 -3.59
C GLN A 291 -24.52 4.87 -4.61
N PRO A 292 -23.86 5.65 -5.49
CA PRO A 292 -22.85 5.08 -6.39
C PRO A 292 -21.81 4.26 -5.63
N THR A 293 -21.36 3.18 -6.25
CA THR A 293 -20.40 2.23 -5.69
C THR A 293 -19.23 2.94 -5.04
N ASP A 294 -19.01 2.63 -3.78
CA ASP A 294 -17.88 3.11 -3.00
C ASP A 294 -16.87 1.97 -2.80
N CYS A 295 -17.34 0.87 -2.22
CA CYS A 295 -16.55 -0.31 -1.91
C CYS A 295 -16.70 -1.41 -2.97
N THR A 296 -15.58 -2.03 -3.32
CA THR A 296 -15.51 -3.13 -4.29
C THR A 296 -14.52 -4.18 -3.83
N GLY A 297 -14.92 -5.45 -3.90
CA GLY A 297 -14.02 -6.60 -3.80
C GLY A 297 -13.89 -7.27 -5.16
N THR A 298 -12.67 -7.63 -5.56
CA THR A 298 -12.36 -8.19 -6.88
C THR A 298 -11.48 -9.42 -6.73
N TRP A 299 -11.92 -10.54 -7.29
CA TRP A 299 -11.14 -11.75 -7.52
C TRP A 299 -10.66 -11.75 -8.97
N GLU A 300 -9.38 -11.46 -9.19
CA GLU A 300 -8.72 -11.62 -10.49
C GLU A 300 -8.65 -13.11 -10.85
N LEU A 301 -8.91 -13.45 -12.12
CA LEU A 301 -8.92 -14.84 -12.58
C LEU A 301 -7.83 -15.06 -13.64
N THR A 302 -6.81 -15.84 -13.30
CA THR A 302 -5.73 -16.20 -14.23
C THR A 302 -5.84 -17.66 -14.63
N PHE A 303 -6.03 -17.94 -15.93
CA PHE A 303 -6.17 -19.30 -16.45
C PHE A 303 -4.90 -19.79 -17.14
N ALA A 304 -4.46 -21.02 -16.86
CA ALA A 304 -3.37 -21.65 -17.60
C ALA A 304 -3.80 -22.03 -19.03
N SER A 305 -5.09 -22.31 -19.23
CA SER A 305 -5.69 -22.60 -20.53
C SER A 305 -7.10 -22.03 -20.62
N GLY A 306 -7.46 -21.52 -21.81
CA GLY A 306 -8.83 -21.08 -22.06
C GLY A 306 -9.84 -22.23 -22.03
N GLY A 307 -11.11 -21.90 -21.82
CA GLY A 307 -12.18 -22.88 -21.77
C GLY A 307 -13.45 -22.31 -21.16
N ARG A 308 -14.42 -23.19 -20.97
CA ARG A 308 -15.70 -22.87 -20.37
C ARG A 308 -15.71 -23.35 -18.92
N PHE A 309 -16.09 -22.47 -18.00
CA PHE A 309 -16.04 -22.73 -16.57
C PHE A 309 -17.34 -22.33 -15.87
N ASP A 310 -17.79 -23.14 -14.93
CA ASP A 310 -18.80 -22.78 -13.93
C ASP A 310 -18.13 -21.90 -12.87
N VAL A 311 -18.81 -20.82 -12.48
CA VAL A 311 -18.36 -19.87 -11.46
C VAL A 311 -19.34 -19.89 -10.30
N GLU A 312 -18.81 -20.08 -9.10
CA GLU A 312 -19.56 -20.09 -7.84
C GLU A 312 -18.91 -19.16 -6.83
N VAL A 313 -19.71 -18.66 -5.88
CA VAL A 313 -19.24 -17.83 -4.75
C VAL A 313 -19.62 -18.51 -3.44
N TYR A 314 -18.77 -18.41 -2.42
CA TYR A 314 -19.08 -18.97 -1.11
C TYR A 314 -19.83 -17.96 -0.26
N LEU A 315 -20.93 -18.39 0.36
CA LEU A 315 -21.71 -17.58 1.29
C LEU A 315 -21.84 -18.30 2.64
N SER A 316 -21.56 -17.58 3.72
CA SER A 316 -21.75 -18.07 5.08
C SER A 316 -22.82 -17.28 5.82
N ASP A 317 -23.25 -17.81 6.96
CA ASP A 317 -24.06 -17.06 7.91
C ASP A 317 -23.15 -16.45 8.97
N ILE A 318 -23.32 -15.16 9.23
CA ILE A 318 -22.59 -14.41 10.27
C ILE A 318 -23.51 -13.90 11.37
N GLY A 319 -24.78 -14.34 11.41
CA GLY A 319 -25.75 -13.94 12.42
C GLY A 319 -26.20 -12.48 12.33
N ALA A 320 -26.04 -11.85 11.17
CA ALA A 320 -26.41 -10.46 10.92
C ALA A 320 -27.34 -10.34 9.69
N PRO A 321 -28.13 -9.26 9.56
CA PRO A 321 -28.89 -9.00 8.35
C PRO A 321 -27.95 -8.90 7.14
N LEU A 322 -28.22 -9.68 6.09
CA LEU A 322 -27.44 -9.66 4.85
C LEU A 322 -28.26 -9.06 3.70
N THR A 323 -27.56 -8.53 2.70
CA THR A 323 -28.16 -8.03 1.46
C THR A 323 -28.98 -9.10 0.74
N THR A 324 -30.06 -8.68 0.10
CA THR A 324 -30.83 -9.53 -0.83
C THR A 324 -30.46 -9.27 -2.29
N GLN A 325 -29.58 -8.30 -2.56
CA GLN A 325 -29.38 -7.68 -3.86
C GLN A 325 -27.89 -7.56 -4.22
N ALA A 326 -27.03 -8.50 -3.81
CA ALA A 326 -25.59 -8.46 -4.05
C ALA A 326 -25.27 -8.51 -5.57
N PRO A 327 -24.69 -7.46 -6.18
CA PRO A 327 -24.42 -7.41 -7.61
C PRO A 327 -23.01 -7.94 -7.93
N TYR A 328 -22.93 -9.21 -8.31
CA TYR A 328 -21.69 -9.81 -8.83
C TYR A 328 -21.52 -9.49 -10.31
N THR A 329 -20.38 -8.93 -10.70
CA THR A 329 -20.00 -8.71 -12.09
C THR A 329 -18.92 -9.71 -12.48
N VAL A 330 -19.16 -10.50 -13.52
CA VAL A 330 -18.17 -11.43 -14.09
C VAL A 330 -17.67 -10.85 -15.42
N ARG A 331 -16.36 -10.59 -15.52
CA ARG A 331 -15.70 -10.22 -16.78
C ARG A 331 -15.16 -11.47 -17.46
N HIS A 332 -15.68 -11.77 -18.65
CA HIS A 332 -15.35 -12.98 -19.42
C HIS A 332 -15.43 -12.69 -20.92
N ALA A 333 -14.60 -13.34 -21.74
CA ALA A 333 -14.56 -13.17 -23.20
C ALA A 333 -14.65 -11.69 -23.72
N GLY A 334 -14.04 -10.73 -23.01
CA GLY A 334 -14.09 -9.30 -23.36
C GLY A 334 -15.43 -8.60 -23.09
N SER A 335 -16.34 -9.26 -22.38
CA SER A 335 -17.67 -8.77 -21.97
C SER A 335 -17.81 -8.79 -20.45
N GLN A 336 -18.82 -8.12 -19.92
CA GLN A 336 -19.21 -8.18 -18.51
C GLN A 336 -20.64 -8.69 -18.37
N THR A 337 -20.90 -9.47 -17.35
CA THR A 337 -22.24 -9.96 -17.00
C THR A 337 -22.50 -9.70 -15.52
N VAL A 338 -23.59 -9.01 -15.21
CA VAL A 338 -24.00 -8.69 -13.84
C VAL A 338 -25.06 -9.67 -13.38
N LEU A 339 -24.90 -10.21 -12.18
CA LEU A 339 -25.78 -11.20 -11.56
C LEU A 339 -26.11 -10.75 -10.16
N THR A 340 -27.38 -10.87 -9.78
CA THR A 340 -27.85 -10.52 -8.44
C THR A 340 -28.01 -11.77 -7.60
N VAL A 341 -27.35 -11.81 -6.44
CA VAL A 341 -27.41 -12.92 -5.48
C VAL A 341 -28.05 -12.46 -4.18
N ASN A 342 -28.93 -13.29 -3.61
CA ASN A 342 -29.54 -13.06 -2.31
C ASN A 342 -28.69 -13.66 -1.20
N GLN A 343 -27.77 -12.87 -0.62
CA GLN A 343 -26.92 -13.35 0.47
C GLN A 343 -27.70 -13.63 1.77
N SER A 344 -28.92 -13.11 1.93
CA SER A 344 -29.74 -13.37 3.11
C SER A 344 -30.25 -14.81 3.22
N SER A 345 -30.47 -15.48 2.08
CA SER A 345 -31.09 -16.82 2.04
C SER A 345 -30.18 -17.91 1.52
N GLU A 346 -29.17 -17.58 0.71
CA GLU A 346 -28.27 -18.56 0.09
C GLU A 346 -27.07 -18.88 0.99
N ARG A 347 -26.59 -20.14 0.98
CA ARG A 347 -25.46 -20.59 1.81
C ARG A 347 -24.59 -21.60 1.06
N GLY A 348 -23.32 -21.68 1.42
CA GLY A 348 -22.33 -22.53 0.77
C GLY A 348 -21.97 -21.99 -0.62
N TRP A 349 -21.65 -22.90 -1.54
CA TRP A 349 -21.30 -22.55 -2.91
C TRP A 349 -22.56 -22.22 -3.74
N VAL A 350 -22.67 -20.97 -4.15
CA VAL A 350 -23.78 -20.44 -4.94
C VAL A 350 -23.34 -20.25 -6.38
N TRP A 351 -24.02 -20.89 -7.32
CA TRP A 351 -23.72 -20.80 -8.75
C TRP A 351 -24.12 -19.45 -9.32
N LEU A 352 -23.15 -18.73 -9.89
CA LEU A 352 -23.38 -17.51 -10.65
C LEU A 352 -23.74 -17.85 -12.09
N GLY A 353 -22.96 -18.71 -12.72
CA GLY A 353 -23.15 -18.99 -14.13
C GLY A 353 -22.02 -19.79 -14.74
N GLN A 354 -22.10 -19.95 -16.06
CA GLN A 354 -21.08 -20.61 -16.86
C GLN A 354 -20.56 -19.63 -17.91
N PHE A 355 -19.25 -19.44 -17.98
CA PHE A 355 -18.61 -18.39 -18.77
C PHE A 355 -17.38 -18.89 -19.52
N ASP A 356 -17.01 -18.19 -20.59
CA ASP A 356 -15.87 -18.52 -21.43
C ASP A 356 -14.65 -17.65 -21.06
N PHE A 357 -13.58 -18.32 -20.63
CA PHE A 357 -12.33 -17.69 -20.19
C PHE A 357 -11.15 -18.03 -21.11
N ALA A 358 -10.08 -17.23 -21.04
CA ALA A 358 -8.93 -17.35 -21.93
C ALA A 358 -7.63 -17.23 -21.13
N ALA A 359 -6.61 -17.99 -21.52
CA ALA A 359 -5.28 -17.82 -20.95
C ALA A 359 -4.75 -16.40 -21.24
N GLY A 360 -4.31 -15.69 -20.21
CA GLY A 360 -3.85 -14.31 -20.30
C GLY A 360 -4.95 -13.28 -20.60
N GLY A 361 -6.22 -13.62 -20.40
CA GLY A 361 -7.32 -12.67 -20.52
C GLY A 361 -7.40 -11.68 -19.35
N ASP A 362 -7.97 -10.50 -19.60
CA ASP A 362 -8.41 -9.55 -18.56
C ASP A 362 -9.80 -9.97 -18.05
N GLN A 363 -9.80 -10.71 -16.93
CA GLN A 363 -10.92 -11.53 -16.47
C GLN A 363 -10.96 -11.58 -14.94
N TRP A 364 -12.15 -11.37 -14.37
CA TRP A 364 -12.33 -11.26 -12.92
C TRP A 364 -13.78 -11.47 -12.52
N VAL A 365 -14.00 -11.71 -11.24
CA VAL A 365 -15.29 -11.54 -10.55
C VAL A 365 -15.16 -10.35 -9.62
N ALA A 366 -16.10 -9.42 -9.67
CA ALA A 366 -16.17 -8.30 -8.74
C ALA A 366 -17.53 -8.27 -8.05
N LEU A 367 -17.55 -7.77 -6.83
CA LEU A 367 -18.74 -7.51 -6.05
C LEU A 367 -18.70 -6.06 -5.58
N GLU A 368 -19.80 -5.34 -5.80
CA GLU A 368 -19.92 -3.92 -5.49
C GLU A 368 -20.94 -3.69 -4.36
N ASP A 369 -20.68 -2.70 -3.52
CA ASP A 369 -21.53 -2.35 -2.37
C ASP A 369 -22.87 -1.71 -2.73
N ASN A 370 -22.99 -1.16 -3.94
CA ASN A 370 -24.24 -0.59 -4.46
C ASN A 370 -25.27 -1.68 -4.79
N THR A 371 -25.88 -2.22 -3.75
CA THR A 371 -26.97 -3.19 -3.82
C THR A 371 -28.33 -2.53 -4.09
N GLY A 372 -28.39 -1.19 -4.01
CA GLY A 372 -29.64 -0.42 -4.05
C GLY A 372 -30.43 -0.48 -2.74
N GLU A 373 -29.85 -1.05 -1.68
CA GLU A 373 -30.45 -1.13 -0.36
C GLU A 373 -29.83 -0.07 0.56
N PRO A 374 -30.64 0.67 1.34
CA PRO A 374 -30.14 1.80 2.10
C PRO A 374 -29.20 1.37 3.21
N TYR A 375 -28.17 2.20 3.44
CA TYR A 375 -27.37 2.11 4.65
C TYR A 375 -28.19 2.56 5.87
N VAL A 376 -28.25 1.74 6.92
CA VAL A 376 -29.10 1.99 8.10
C VAL A 376 -28.30 2.22 9.39
N ASP A 377 -26.96 2.14 9.35
CA ASP A 377 -26.01 2.05 10.49
C ASP A 377 -25.44 0.64 10.68
N GLN A 378 -24.81 0.38 11.84
CA GLN A 378 -24.23 -0.91 12.25
C GLN A 378 -25.21 -2.08 12.30
N ASN A 379 -26.52 -1.81 12.34
CA ASN A 379 -27.59 -2.79 12.27
C ASN A 379 -28.11 -3.00 10.84
N GLY A 380 -27.56 -2.25 9.88
CA GLY A 380 -27.90 -2.36 8.47
C GLY A 380 -27.50 -3.70 7.86
N LYS A 381 -27.97 -3.92 6.64
CA LYS A 381 -27.62 -5.12 5.88
C LYS A 381 -26.13 -5.10 5.54
N ARG A 382 -25.48 -6.25 5.69
CA ARG A 382 -24.08 -6.46 5.34
C ARG A 382 -23.96 -7.10 3.96
N LEU A 383 -22.84 -6.87 3.31
CA LEU A 383 -22.43 -7.49 2.06
C LEU A 383 -21.13 -8.24 2.32
N LEU A 384 -21.12 -9.54 2.04
CA LEU A 384 -20.00 -10.45 2.34
C LEU A 384 -19.18 -10.76 1.09
N PHE A 385 -17.88 -10.91 1.30
CA PHE A 385 -16.84 -11.21 0.32
C PHE A 385 -15.95 -12.30 0.92
N ASP A 386 -15.86 -13.43 0.23
CA ASP A 386 -15.27 -14.65 0.76
C ASP A 386 -14.49 -15.33 -0.39
N ALA A 387 -14.86 -16.53 -0.80
CA ALA A 387 -14.19 -17.23 -1.89
C ALA A 387 -14.99 -17.29 -3.20
N VAL A 388 -14.26 -17.36 -4.32
CA VAL A 388 -14.76 -17.71 -5.66
C VAL A 388 -14.25 -19.09 -6.04
N ARG A 389 -15.13 -19.98 -6.48
CA ARG A 389 -14.75 -21.27 -7.07
C ARG A 389 -15.02 -21.28 -8.56
N VAL A 390 -14.06 -21.77 -9.32
CA VAL A 390 -14.17 -21.97 -10.76
C VAL A 390 -13.97 -23.45 -11.08
N ARG A 391 -14.86 -24.02 -11.88
CA ARG A 391 -14.81 -25.44 -12.28
C ARG A 391 -14.94 -25.58 -13.78
N ARG A 392 -14.11 -26.39 -14.40
CA ARG A 392 -14.20 -26.64 -15.85
C ARG A 392 -15.55 -27.28 -16.16
N ALA A 393 -16.31 -26.64 -17.03
CA ALA A 393 -17.64 -27.11 -17.41
C ALA A 393 -17.55 -28.48 -18.07
N GLY A 394 -18.41 -29.41 -17.63
CA GLY A 394 -18.49 -30.77 -18.18
C GLY A 394 -17.62 -31.82 -17.48
N VAL A 395 -16.91 -31.46 -16.41
CA VAL A 395 -16.28 -32.41 -15.49
C VAL A 395 -17.23 -32.65 -14.30
N PRO A 396 -17.67 -33.89 -14.02
CA PRO A 396 -18.47 -34.19 -12.84
C PRO A 396 -17.73 -33.78 -11.55
N PRO A 397 -18.43 -33.30 -10.49
CA PRO A 397 -17.78 -33.06 -9.20
C PRO A 397 -17.03 -34.30 -8.74
N ALA A 398 -15.82 -34.12 -8.20
CA ALA A 398 -14.92 -35.22 -7.79
C ALA A 398 -15.54 -36.17 -6.74
N ASP A 399 -16.65 -35.78 -6.10
CA ASP A 399 -17.35 -36.56 -5.07
C ASP A 399 -18.44 -37.50 -5.61
N VAL A 400 -18.59 -37.63 -6.93
CA VAL A 400 -19.54 -38.60 -7.51
C VAL A 400 -18.78 -39.65 -8.32
N ALA A 401 -17.98 -40.46 -7.63
CA ALA A 401 -17.69 -41.81 -8.10
C ALA A 401 -19.03 -42.56 -8.15
N SER A 402 -19.65 -42.56 -9.33
CA SER A 402 -20.86 -43.31 -9.62
C SER A 402 -20.56 -44.80 -9.45
N ASP A 403 -20.96 -45.34 -8.30
CA ASP A 403 -21.26 -46.75 -8.13
C ASP A 403 -22.43 -47.09 -9.07
N THR A 404 -22.09 -47.35 -10.33
CA THR A 404 -22.99 -48.00 -11.27
C THR A 404 -22.81 -49.49 -11.06
N GLY A 405 -23.66 -50.02 -10.19
CA GLY A 405 -23.76 -51.44 -9.88
C GLY A 405 -23.77 -52.30 -11.14
N SER A 406 -22.77 -53.18 -11.23
CA SER A 406 -22.79 -54.32 -12.12
C SER A 406 -23.52 -55.45 -11.41
N ASP A 407 -24.78 -55.63 -11.78
CA ASP A 407 -25.62 -56.76 -11.43
C ASP A 407 -25.03 -58.05 -12.06
N THR A 408 -24.39 -58.89 -11.25
CA THR A 408 -24.21 -60.31 -11.55
C THR A 408 -24.38 -61.14 -10.29
N VAL A 409 -25.52 -61.83 -10.23
CA VAL A 409 -25.88 -62.92 -9.33
C VAL A 409 -24.88 -64.08 -9.45
N VAL A 410 -24.31 -64.53 -8.34
CA VAL A 410 -23.93 -65.93 -8.11
C VAL A 410 -23.95 -66.28 -6.63
N ASP A 411 -24.39 -67.52 -6.40
CA ASP A 411 -24.93 -68.12 -5.17
C ASP A 411 -24.00 -68.26 -3.94
N ALA A 412 -24.69 -68.27 -2.79
CA ALA A 412 -24.54 -69.10 -1.59
C ALA A 412 -23.27 -69.05 -0.69
N ALA A 413 -23.55 -68.84 0.60
CA ALA A 413 -22.68 -68.81 1.78
C ALA A 413 -22.10 -70.19 2.18
N PRO A 414 -21.20 -70.28 3.18
CA PRO A 414 -21.60 -70.26 4.60
C PRO A 414 -20.72 -69.35 5.50
N ASP A 415 -21.32 -68.61 6.43
CA ASP A 415 -21.40 -68.92 7.88
C ASP A 415 -20.04 -69.14 8.56
N LEU A 416 -19.55 -68.07 9.23
CA LEU A 416 -18.74 -68.16 10.45
C LEU A 416 -19.13 -67.00 11.39
N GLY A 417 -19.52 -67.36 12.61
CA GLY A 417 -20.09 -66.48 13.64
C GLY A 417 -19.12 -65.44 14.26
N PRO A 418 -19.62 -64.67 15.26
CA PRO A 418 -18.98 -63.44 15.72
C PRO A 418 -17.97 -63.69 16.86
N PRO A 419 -17.10 -62.69 17.13
CA PRO A 419 -16.81 -62.40 18.52
C PRO A 419 -16.88 -60.91 18.87
N ASP A 420 -17.68 -60.66 19.92
CA ASP A 420 -17.39 -59.91 21.14
C ASP A 420 -16.93 -58.43 21.10
N LEU A 421 -17.93 -57.60 21.42
CA LEU A 421 -17.96 -56.62 22.52
C LEU A 421 -16.65 -56.41 23.32
N ILE A 422 -16.07 -55.21 23.21
CA ILE A 422 -15.44 -54.53 24.36
C ILE A 422 -15.85 -53.06 24.35
N SER A 423 -16.43 -52.65 25.47
CA SER A 423 -16.85 -51.32 25.90
C SER A 423 -15.68 -50.39 26.26
N ASP A 424 -15.80 -49.13 25.86
CA ASP A 424 -15.51 -47.85 26.55
C ASP A 424 -14.88 -47.91 27.97
N PRO A 425 -14.02 -46.92 28.38
CA PRO A 425 -14.52 -45.56 28.61
C PRO A 425 -13.57 -44.37 28.38
N ALA A 426 -14.21 -43.20 28.26
CA ALA A 426 -13.65 -41.86 28.41
C ALA A 426 -12.97 -41.64 29.79
N PRO A 427 -12.17 -40.57 29.92
CA PRO A 427 -12.13 -39.84 31.17
C PRO A 427 -12.50 -38.36 31.02
N ASP A 428 -13.06 -37.91 32.14
CA ASP A 428 -13.70 -36.67 32.49
C ASP A 428 -12.71 -35.51 32.72
N ALA A 429 -13.28 -34.32 32.82
CA ALA A 429 -12.67 -33.01 33.05
C ALA A 429 -11.88 -32.88 34.36
N SER A 430 -10.92 -31.95 34.39
CA SER A 430 -10.74 -30.88 35.39
C SER A 430 -9.29 -30.36 35.40
N GLY A 431 -9.13 -29.03 35.41
CA GLY A 431 -7.82 -28.39 35.41
C GLY A 431 -7.91 -26.87 35.31
N GLU A 432 -8.62 -26.26 36.24
CA GLU A 432 -8.66 -24.83 36.50
C GLU A 432 -7.24 -24.33 36.84
N THR A 433 -6.73 -23.34 36.12
CA THR A 433 -5.57 -22.56 36.57
C THR A 433 -5.80 -21.09 36.24
N THR A 434 -6.08 -20.34 37.29
CA THR A 434 -6.07 -18.89 37.35
C THR A 434 -4.69 -18.36 36.92
N MET A 435 -4.64 -17.52 35.88
CA MET A 435 -3.51 -16.62 35.66
C MET A 435 -3.94 -15.16 35.77
N ASP A 436 -3.24 -14.54 36.69
CA ASP A 436 -3.24 -13.19 37.20
C ASP A 436 -3.04 -12.13 36.09
N THR A 437 -3.94 -11.14 36.06
CA THR A 437 -3.80 -9.93 35.25
C THR A 437 -2.99 -8.90 36.02
N THR A 438 -1.71 -8.76 35.70
CA THR A 438 -0.94 -7.54 36.01
C THR A 438 -0.31 -7.01 34.73
N GLY A 439 -0.97 -6.01 34.15
CA GLY A 439 -0.39 -5.17 33.12
C GLY A 439 0.75 -4.35 33.71
N THR A 440 1.91 -4.40 33.07
CA THR A 440 3.00 -3.46 33.32
C THR A 440 3.30 -2.71 32.04
N ASP A 441 2.83 -1.47 32.08
CA ASP A 441 3.25 -0.31 31.32
C ASP A 441 4.79 -0.26 31.19
N SER A 442 5.29 -0.09 29.97
CA SER A 442 6.71 0.21 29.72
C SER A 442 6.82 1.51 28.93
N GLN A 443 6.44 2.59 29.60
CA GLN A 443 7.02 3.92 29.40
C GLN A 443 8.39 3.95 30.09
N MET A 444 9.39 4.62 29.50
CA MET A 444 10.45 5.23 30.31
C MET A 444 10.80 6.65 29.86
N ILE A 445 10.78 7.48 30.91
CA ILE A 445 11.17 8.88 31.10
C ILE A 445 12.70 9.06 30.87
N PRO A 446 13.18 10.25 30.46
CA PRO A 446 14.61 10.52 30.31
C PRO A 446 15.22 10.92 31.67
N ASP A 447 16.30 10.24 32.08
CA ASP A 447 17.05 10.64 33.27
C ASP A 447 18.28 11.48 32.90
N SER A 448 18.38 12.61 33.61
CA SER A 448 19.42 13.61 33.47
C SER A 448 20.31 13.66 34.71
N SER A 449 21.60 13.90 34.46
CA SER A 449 22.60 14.55 35.34
C SER A 449 23.44 13.72 36.33
N THR A 450 24.76 13.74 36.05
CA THR A 450 25.93 13.98 36.92
C THR A 450 26.02 13.40 38.34
N SER A 451 27.13 12.68 38.62
CA SER A 451 28.08 12.91 39.75
C SER A 451 29.34 12.03 39.61
N ALA A 452 30.50 12.62 39.95
CA ALA A 452 31.82 11.96 40.11
C ALA A 452 31.86 11.08 41.40
N GLU A 453 32.82 10.21 41.74
CA GLU A 453 34.29 10.27 41.72
C GLU A 453 34.90 8.91 42.22
N VAL A 454 36.14 8.59 41.79
CA VAL A 454 37.24 7.76 42.40
C VAL A 454 37.26 6.19 42.47
N ALA A 455 38.22 5.62 41.69
CA ALA A 455 39.26 4.56 41.90
C ALA A 455 38.97 3.25 42.70
N GLU A 456 39.55 2.06 42.46
CA GLU A 456 40.88 1.60 42.00
C GLU A 456 40.87 0.18 41.39
N GLY A 457 41.89 -0.14 40.57
CA GLY A 457 42.51 -1.48 40.41
C GLY A 457 42.02 -2.35 39.23
N SER A 458 42.84 -3.03 38.42
CA SER A 458 44.30 -3.15 38.23
C SER A 458 44.53 -4.11 37.04
N SER A 459 45.55 -3.82 36.19
CA SER A 459 46.36 -4.75 35.34
C SER A 459 45.63 -5.68 34.34
N GLU A 460 45.96 -5.77 33.04
CA GLU A 460 47.28 -6.02 32.43
C GLU A 460 47.44 -5.38 31.02
N VAL A 461 48.69 -5.28 30.59
CA VAL A 461 49.23 -4.46 29.49
C VAL A 461 49.81 -5.36 28.38
N SER A 462 49.29 -5.18 27.15
CA SER A 462 49.99 -5.09 25.83
C SER A 462 50.75 -6.32 25.24
N PRO A 463 51.19 -6.31 23.95
CA PRO A 463 51.20 -5.19 22.99
C PRO A 463 50.87 -5.44 21.49
N ARG A 464 50.47 -4.31 20.87
CA ARG A 464 50.88 -3.70 19.59
C ARG A 464 50.75 -4.44 18.24
N GLY A 465 50.01 -3.76 17.36
CA GLY A 465 50.30 -3.62 15.93
C GLY A 465 49.84 -2.24 15.43
N ASP A 466 50.77 -1.27 15.44
CA ASP A 466 50.66 0.08 14.88
C ASP A 466 50.56 0.01 13.35
N VAL A 467 49.59 0.70 12.74
CA VAL A 467 49.74 1.29 11.40
C VAL A 467 49.17 2.69 11.46
N THR A 468 50.08 3.65 11.58
CA THR A 468 49.85 5.08 11.42
C THR A 468 49.80 5.44 9.93
N GLY A 469 48.91 6.37 9.59
CA GLY A 469 48.75 6.91 8.25
C GLY A 469 47.99 8.24 8.30
N ASP A 470 48.57 9.22 8.98
CA ASP A 470 48.19 10.63 8.87
C ASP A 470 48.38 11.14 7.44
N CYS A 471 47.41 11.90 6.94
CA CYS A 471 47.64 13.00 6.01
C CYS A 471 46.60 14.10 6.25
N ALA A 472 47.09 15.25 6.73
CA ALA A 472 46.32 16.43 7.09
C ALA A 472 45.99 17.33 5.87
N CYS A 473 44.88 18.05 6.02
CA CYS A 473 44.49 19.38 5.53
C CYS A 473 45.27 20.05 4.37
N GLU A 474 44.53 20.48 3.34
CA GLU A 474 44.77 21.79 2.71
C GLU A 474 43.46 22.55 2.43
N LEU A 475 43.31 23.67 3.14
CA LEU A 475 42.41 24.79 2.84
C LEU A 475 43.12 25.73 1.85
N ARG A 476 42.48 26.11 0.74
CA ARG A 476 42.85 27.30 -0.07
C ARG A 476 41.64 27.91 -0.82
N PRO A 477 41.70 29.19 -1.23
CA PRO A 477 40.80 30.21 -0.68
C PRO A 477 39.81 30.87 -1.68
N ARG A 478 38.92 31.68 -1.09
CA ARG A 478 38.08 32.73 -1.69
C ARG A 478 38.77 33.50 -2.82
N ALA A 479 38.08 33.64 -3.95
CA ALA A 479 38.31 34.68 -4.94
C ALA A 479 37.20 35.74 -4.86
N SER A 480 37.59 36.96 -4.50
CA SER A 480 36.82 38.19 -4.64
C SER A 480 37.04 38.77 -6.04
N ARG A 481 35.97 39.24 -6.69
CA ARG A 481 36.05 40.31 -7.70
C ARG A 481 34.80 41.18 -7.61
N GLY A 482 35.04 42.47 -7.39
CA GLY A 482 34.03 43.51 -7.47
C GLY A 482 34.06 44.25 -8.83
N PHE A 483 33.14 45.20 -8.91
CA PHE A 483 32.99 46.30 -9.87
C PHE A 483 32.55 45.99 -11.30
N SER A 484 31.31 46.37 -11.63
CA SER A 484 31.06 47.65 -12.32
C SER A 484 29.58 48.04 -12.26
N ALA A 485 29.33 49.30 -11.90
CA ALA A 485 28.04 49.97 -12.00
C ALA A 485 28.00 50.78 -13.30
N LEU A 486 26.83 50.85 -13.96
CA LEU A 486 26.45 51.99 -14.80
C LEU A 486 24.92 52.00 -15.04
N PHE A 487 24.29 53.09 -14.60
CA PHE A 487 23.11 53.82 -15.13
C PHE A 487 21.91 52.99 -15.65
N GLY A 488 20.68 53.14 -15.16
CA GLY A 488 19.98 54.35 -14.70
C GLY A 488 18.97 54.79 -15.76
N PHE A 489 17.68 54.45 -15.59
CA PHE A 489 16.58 55.27 -16.09
C PHE A 489 15.34 55.10 -15.19
N ALA A 490 14.87 56.24 -14.70
CA ALA A 490 13.68 56.38 -13.89
C ALA A 490 12.42 56.37 -14.75
N PHE A 491 11.33 55.79 -14.23
CA PHE A 491 9.99 56.30 -14.52
C PHE A 491 9.13 56.18 -13.26
N ALA A 492 8.73 57.33 -12.73
CA ALA A 492 7.69 57.45 -11.73
C ALA A 492 6.34 57.53 -12.45
N VAL A 493 5.35 56.74 -12.02
CA VAL A 493 3.93 57.05 -12.23
C VAL A 493 3.17 56.80 -10.94
N PHE A 494 2.32 57.78 -10.64
CA PHE A 494 1.60 58.04 -9.41
C PHE A 494 0.31 57.20 -9.31
N VAL A 495 0.07 56.68 -8.10
CA VAL A 495 -1.21 56.47 -7.37
C VAL A 495 -2.50 56.30 -8.17
N LEU A 496 -3.21 55.18 -7.91
CA LEU A 496 -4.64 55.23 -7.58
C LEU A 496 -5.06 54.06 -6.66
N ARG A 497 -5.38 54.41 -5.42
CA ARG A 497 -6.11 53.58 -4.44
C ARG A 497 -7.52 53.32 -4.96
N LEU A 498 -7.95 52.06 -4.98
CA LEU A 498 -9.38 51.73 -4.85
C LEU A 498 -9.59 50.64 -3.78
N ARG A 499 -10.16 51.09 -2.66
CA ARG A 499 -10.84 50.29 -1.64
C ARG A 499 -12.10 49.64 -2.25
N ARG A 500 -12.29 48.34 -2.08
CA ARG A 500 -13.62 47.69 -1.97
C ARG A 500 -13.57 46.72 -0.80
N ARG A 501 -14.03 47.17 0.37
CA ARG A 501 -15.35 46.87 1.00
C ARG A 501 -15.57 45.38 1.28
N ARG A 502 -15.32 45.04 2.56
CA ARG A 502 -15.91 43.89 3.28
C ARG A 502 -17.44 43.99 3.20
N GLY A 503 -18.08 42.94 2.72
CA GLY A 503 -19.51 42.68 2.92
C GLY A 503 -19.65 41.57 3.96
N ARG A 504 -20.15 41.93 5.15
CA ARG A 504 -20.80 40.98 6.07
C ARG A 504 -22.19 40.68 5.52
N VAL A 505 -22.59 39.42 5.52
CA VAL A 505 -24.00 39.02 5.53
C VAL A 505 -24.19 38.16 6.78
N CYS A 506 -25.12 38.60 7.62
CA CYS A 506 -25.73 37.83 8.71
C CYS A 506 -27.16 37.46 8.32
N PHE A 507 -27.71 36.51 9.07
CA PHE A 507 -29.08 35.96 9.14
C PHE A 507 -29.32 34.68 8.32
N GLY A 508 -29.91 33.62 8.89
CA GLY A 508 -30.49 33.51 10.23
C GLY A 508 -30.99 32.10 10.54
N GLU A 509 -31.31 31.90 11.82
CA GLU A 509 -32.02 30.74 12.37
C GLU A 509 -33.36 30.51 11.66
N ARG A 510 -33.61 29.25 11.31
CA ARG A 510 -34.80 28.50 11.72
C ARG A 510 -34.55 27.00 11.61
#